data_AF-A0A4U7EUU6-F1
#
_entry.id   AF-A0A4U7EUU6-F1
#
_cell.length_a   1.000
_cell.length_b   1.000
_cell.length_c   1.000
_cell.angle_alpha   90.00
_cell.angle_beta   90.00
_cell.angle_gamma   90.00
#
_symmetry.space_group_name_H-M   'P 1'
#
loop_
_entity.id
_entity.type
_entity.pdbx_description
1 polymer ?
#
loop_
_entity_poly.entity_id
_entity_poly.type
_entity_poly.pdbx_seq_one_letter_code
_entity_poly.pdbx_strand_id
1 'polypeptide(L)'
;GVWEYFPSQEELTWSDGTRRIHGVDAGYEPSIDNAVEFYHPDDRATITDAVEAAVEDGERYDLDLRIERADGEVRDVRAWGEYVEDARRGDAALRGVFQDVTEREAKRREHQALAEEYAALLETSGDAIFLLDVDAAGDEPSFEFARLSPG
;
A
#
# COMPACT_ATOMS: atom_id res chain seq x y z
N GLY A 1 -11.29 -5.73 1.50
CA GLY A 1 -12.31 -5.78 0.44
C GLY A 1 -11.95 -6.85 -0.57
N VAL A 2 -12.95 -7.32 -1.30
CA VAL A 2 -12.81 -8.21 -2.46
C VAL A 2 -13.60 -7.58 -3.60
N TRP A 3 -13.10 -7.71 -4.81
CA TRP A 3 -13.77 -7.20 -6.01
C TRP A 3 -13.58 -8.19 -7.16
N GLU A 4 -14.52 -8.18 -8.09
CA GLU A 4 -14.52 -9.01 -9.30
C GLU A 4 -15.03 -8.18 -10.46
N TYR A 5 -14.30 -8.19 -11.57
CA TYR A 5 -14.63 -7.52 -12.82
C TYR A 5 -14.74 -8.58 -13.92
N PHE A 6 -15.85 -8.54 -14.67
CA PHE A 6 -16.13 -9.44 -15.80
C PHE A 6 -16.07 -8.64 -17.10
N PRO A 7 -14.93 -8.64 -17.83
CA PRO A 7 -14.76 -7.80 -19.01
C PRO A 7 -15.75 -8.09 -20.13
N SER A 8 -16.22 -9.34 -20.27
CA SER A 8 -17.20 -9.73 -21.29
C SER A 8 -18.59 -9.12 -21.06
N GLN A 9 -18.91 -8.78 -19.80
CA GLN A 9 -20.21 -8.26 -19.37
C GLN A 9 -20.12 -6.79 -18.92
N GLU A 10 -18.92 -6.22 -18.91
CA GLU A 10 -18.60 -4.91 -18.34
C GLU A 10 -19.14 -4.74 -16.90
N GLU A 11 -19.18 -5.85 -16.14
CA GLU A 11 -19.76 -5.89 -14.79
C GLU A 11 -18.66 -5.86 -13.74
N LEU A 12 -18.72 -4.88 -12.83
CA LEU A 12 -17.85 -4.77 -11.66
C LEU A 12 -18.66 -4.99 -10.38
N THR A 13 -18.21 -5.93 -9.55
CA THR A 13 -18.79 -6.23 -8.25
C THR A 13 -17.81 -5.90 -7.14
N TRP A 14 -18.30 -5.20 -6.11
CA TRP A 14 -17.57 -4.94 -4.87
C TRP A 14 -18.22 -5.65 -3.70
N SER A 15 -17.40 -6.23 -2.82
CA SER A 15 -17.87 -6.65 -1.50
C SER A 15 -18.12 -5.44 -0.59
N ASP A 16 -18.87 -5.65 0.49
CA ASP A 16 -19.12 -4.59 1.49
C ASP A 16 -17.83 -4.03 2.08
N GLY A 17 -16.77 -4.86 2.15
CA GLY A 17 -15.45 -4.40 2.57
C GLY A 17 -14.85 -3.39 1.60
N THR A 18 -14.98 -3.60 0.29
CA THR A 18 -14.48 -2.67 -0.72
C THR A 18 -15.30 -1.37 -0.72
N ARG A 19 -16.63 -1.45 -0.61
CA ARG A 19 -17.49 -0.26 -0.46
C ARG A 19 -17.13 0.59 0.76
N ARG A 20 -16.89 -0.04 1.92
CA ARG A 20 -16.46 0.67 3.14
C ARG A 20 -15.12 1.41 2.94
N ILE A 21 -14.15 0.78 2.27
CA ILE A 21 -12.86 1.40 2.00
C ILE A 21 -13.04 2.63 1.11
N HIS A 22 -13.90 2.57 0.09
CA HIS A 22 -14.20 3.71 -0.80
C HIS A 22 -15.11 4.77 -0.17
N GLY A 23 -15.73 4.48 0.98
CA GLY A 23 -16.62 5.43 1.68
C GLY A 23 -17.99 5.61 1.03
N VAL A 24 -18.44 4.60 0.27
CA VAL A 24 -19.75 4.61 -0.39
C VAL A 24 -20.77 3.74 0.36
N ASP A 25 -22.05 4.02 0.13
CA ASP A 25 -23.15 3.27 0.72
C ASP A 25 -23.21 1.80 0.23
N ALA A 26 -23.88 0.95 1.01
CA ALA A 26 -24.02 -0.48 0.69
C ALA A 26 -24.74 -0.75 -0.64
N GLY A 27 -25.59 0.17 -1.09
CA GLY A 27 -26.29 0.10 -2.38
C GLY A 27 -25.52 0.70 -3.56
N TYR A 28 -24.27 1.15 -3.36
CA TYR A 28 -23.46 1.69 -4.45
C TYR A 28 -23.10 0.60 -5.46
N GLU A 29 -23.39 0.88 -6.73
CA GLU A 29 -23.12 0.03 -7.88
C GLU A 29 -21.92 0.61 -8.65
N PRO A 30 -20.74 -0.02 -8.57
CA PRO A 30 -19.55 0.48 -9.22
C PRO A 30 -19.55 0.12 -10.72
N SER A 31 -19.02 1.03 -11.55
CA SER A 31 -18.54 0.73 -12.90
C SER A 31 -17.02 0.80 -12.91
N ILE A 32 -16.37 0.26 -13.96
CA ILE A 32 -14.91 0.35 -14.06
C ILE A 32 -14.43 1.80 -14.13
N ASP A 33 -15.13 2.64 -14.90
CA ASP A 33 -14.80 4.06 -15.04
C ASP A 33 -14.87 4.78 -13.69
N ASN A 34 -15.98 4.62 -12.97
CA ASN A 34 -16.18 5.27 -11.68
C ASN A 34 -15.21 4.71 -10.62
N ALA A 35 -14.83 3.43 -10.72
CA ALA A 35 -13.83 2.84 -9.84
C ALA A 35 -12.45 3.47 -10.03
N VAL A 36 -12.04 3.76 -11.27
CA VAL A 36 -10.78 4.45 -11.57
C VAL A 36 -10.80 5.90 -11.05
N GLU A 37 -11.95 6.57 -11.07
CA GLU A 37 -12.08 7.95 -10.59
C GLU A 37 -11.79 8.11 -9.09
N PHE A 38 -11.99 7.06 -8.28
CA PHE A 38 -11.61 7.08 -6.86
C PHE A 38 -10.10 7.17 -6.65
N TYR A 39 -9.27 6.77 -7.60
CA TYR A 39 -7.82 6.89 -7.43
C TYR A 39 -7.38 8.34 -7.55
N HIS A 40 -6.38 8.71 -6.74
CA HIS A 40 -5.72 10.00 -6.84
C HIS A 40 -5.25 10.24 -8.29
N PRO A 41 -5.36 11.46 -8.86
CA PRO A 41 -5.04 11.72 -10.27
C PRO A 41 -3.69 11.17 -10.75
N ASP A 42 -2.66 11.25 -9.89
CA ASP A 42 -1.32 10.73 -10.18
C ASP A 42 -1.25 9.20 -10.28
N ASP A 43 -2.18 8.50 -9.65
CA ASP A 43 -2.18 7.04 -9.50
C ASP A 43 -3.12 6.36 -10.54
N ARG A 44 -3.98 7.15 -11.20
CA ARG A 44 -4.98 6.65 -12.18
C ARG A 44 -4.35 5.92 -13.36
N ALA A 45 -3.32 6.52 -13.97
CA ALA A 45 -2.63 5.89 -15.10
C ALA A 45 -2.02 4.55 -14.70
N THR A 46 -1.38 4.49 -13.52
CA THR A 46 -0.76 3.26 -13.02
C THR A 46 -1.75 2.12 -12.82
N ILE A 47 -2.93 2.39 -12.24
CA ILE A 47 -3.93 1.33 -12.07
C ILE A 47 -4.60 0.95 -13.39
N THR A 48 -4.86 1.91 -14.28
CA THR A 48 -5.43 1.63 -15.61
C THR A 48 -4.50 0.72 -16.40
N ASP A 49 -3.21 1.07 -16.52
CA ASP A 49 -2.22 0.27 -17.23
C ASP A 49 -2.09 -1.15 -16.64
N ALA A 50 -2.12 -1.26 -15.30
CA ALA A 50 -2.04 -2.55 -14.62
C ALA A 50 -3.28 -3.44 -14.83
N VAL A 51 -4.48 -2.83 -14.87
CA VAL A 51 -5.72 -3.53 -15.17
C VAL A 51 -5.75 -3.98 -16.63
N GLU A 52 -5.32 -3.14 -17.56
CA GLU A 52 -5.21 -3.48 -18.98
C GLU A 52 -4.23 -4.65 -19.18
N ALA A 53 -3.00 -4.56 -18.65
CA ALA A 53 -2.02 -5.65 -18.71
C ALA A 53 -2.53 -6.95 -18.07
N ALA A 54 -3.29 -6.86 -16.98
CA ALA A 54 -3.89 -8.05 -16.36
C ALA A 54 -4.93 -8.72 -17.26
N VAL A 55 -5.75 -7.93 -17.96
CA VAL A 55 -6.81 -8.45 -18.84
C VAL A 55 -6.24 -8.95 -20.17
N GLU A 56 -5.27 -8.26 -20.74
CA GLU A 56 -4.70 -8.59 -22.07
C GLU A 56 -3.63 -9.67 -21.99
N ASP A 57 -2.70 -9.55 -21.04
CA ASP A 57 -1.51 -10.39 -20.94
C ASP A 57 -1.57 -11.40 -19.79
N GLY A 58 -2.59 -11.32 -18.93
CA GLY A 58 -2.72 -12.16 -17.74
C GLY A 58 -1.74 -11.78 -16.62
N GLU A 59 -1.15 -10.58 -16.69
CA GLU A 59 -0.19 -10.11 -15.69
C GLU A 59 -0.87 -9.72 -14.39
N ARG A 60 -0.60 -10.47 -13.31
CA ARG A 60 -1.08 -10.09 -11.97
C ARG A 60 -0.42 -8.79 -11.49
N TYR A 61 -1.16 -7.98 -10.74
CA TYR A 61 -0.63 -6.76 -10.13
C TYR A 61 -0.79 -6.73 -8.61
N ASP A 62 0.09 -5.96 -7.96
CA ASP A 62 0.12 -5.74 -6.52
C ASP A 62 0.66 -4.33 -6.26
N LEU A 63 -0.23 -3.37 -6.06
CA LEU A 63 0.09 -1.95 -6.06
C LEU A 63 -0.40 -1.29 -4.77
N ASP A 64 0.47 -0.48 -4.17
CA ASP A 64 0.10 0.46 -3.12
C ASP A 64 -0.18 1.83 -3.79
N LEU A 65 -1.42 2.31 -3.69
CA LEU A 65 -1.95 3.49 -4.38
C LEU A 65 -2.74 4.35 -3.40
N ARG A 66 -3.13 5.56 -3.82
CA ARG A 66 -4.01 6.45 -3.05
C ARG A 66 -5.38 6.53 -3.69
N ILE A 67 -6.41 6.53 -2.83
CA ILE A 67 -7.77 6.87 -3.23
C ILE A 67 -8.27 8.13 -2.53
N GLU A 68 -9.10 8.89 -3.24
CA GLU A 68 -9.93 9.97 -2.73
C GLU A 68 -11.34 9.41 -2.51
N ARG A 69 -11.72 9.21 -1.25
CA ARG A 69 -13.02 8.65 -0.89
C ARG A 69 -14.14 9.63 -1.18
N ALA A 70 -15.38 9.12 -1.24
CA ALA A 70 -16.56 9.96 -1.46
C ALA A 70 -16.78 11.03 -0.39
N ASP A 71 -16.23 10.84 0.81
CA ASP A 71 -16.24 11.81 1.91
C ASP A 71 -15.07 12.82 1.87
N GLY A 72 -14.20 12.73 0.86
CA GLY A 72 -13.05 13.61 0.65
C GLY A 72 -11.78 13.19 1.41
N GLU A 73 -11.82 12.11 2.20
CA GLU A 73 -10.64 11.59 2.88
C GLU A 73 -9.72 10.85 1.88
N VAL A 74 -8.42 11.12 1.95
CA VAL A 74 -7.42 10.38 1.18
C VAL A 74 -6.98 9.15 1.99
N ARG A 75 -6.92 7.99 1.34
CA ARG A 75 -6.42 6.76 1.96
C ARG A 75 -5.38 6.06 1.11
N ASP A 76 -4.41 5.45 1.79
CA ASP A 76 -3.48 4.52 1.16
C ASP A 76 -4.13 3.14 1.09
N VAL A 77 -4.14 2.56 -0.10
CA VAL A 77 -4.76 1.27 -0.37
C VAL A 77 -3.81 0.36 -1.11
N ARG A 78 -3.91 -0.93 -0.83
CA ARG A 78 -3.27 -1.98 -1.62
C ARG A 78 -4.30 -2.62 -2.53
N ALA A 79 -4.08 -2.51 -3.83
CA ALA A 79 -4.85 -3.15 -4.88
C ALA A 79 -4.06 -4.33 -5.44
N TRP A 80 -4.58 -5.53 -5.25
CA TRP A 80 -4.03 -6.74 -5.84
C TRP A 80 -5.07 -7.39 -6.72
N GLY A 81 -4.69 -7.83 -7.91
CA GLY A 81 -5.59 -8.45 -8.88
C GLY A 81 -4.91 -9.50 -9.74
N GLU A 82 -5.68 -10.54 -10.10
CA GLU A 82 -5.29 -11.56 -11.06
C GLU A 82 -6.43 -11.86 -12.03
N TYR A 83 -6.10 -12.14 -13.29
CA TYR A 83 -7.05 -12.59 -14.29
C TYR A 83 -7.19 -14.11 -14.22
N VAL A 84 -8.42 -14.59 -14.12
CA VAL A 84 -8.72 -16.01 -13.94
C VAL A 84 -9.78 -16.46 -14.93
N GLU A 85 -9.45 -17.49 -15.70
CA GLU A 85 -10.40 -18.18 -16.58
C GLU A 85 -11.24 -19.17 -15.75
N ASP A 86 -12.55 -18.95 -15.65
CA ASP A 86 -13.46 -19.92 -15.01
C ASP A 86 -14.06 -20.86 -16.07
N ALA A 87 -13.42 -22.03 -16.23
CA ALA A 87 -13.88 -23.08 -17.13
C ALA A 87 -15.28 -23.64 -16.83
N ARG A 88 -15.88 -23.35 -15.66
CA ARG A 88 -17.22 -23.81 -15.28
C ARG A 88 -18.31 -22.78 -15.56
N ARG A 89 -18.00 -21.49 -15.43
CA ARG A 89 -18.93 -20.39 -15.77
C ARG A 89 -18.82 -19.96 -17.23
N GLY A 90 -17.69 -20.22 -17.88
CA GLY A 90 -17.45 -19.86 -19.27
C GLY A 90 -17.04 -18.40 -19.46
N ASP A 91 -16.87 -17.64 -18.38
CA ASP A 91 -16.45 -16.24 -18.39
C ASP A 91 -15.18 -16.07 -17.56
N ALA A 92 -14.19 -15.40 -18.14
CA ALA A 92 -12.99 -15.00 -17.44
C ALA A 92 -13.24 -13.72 -16.64
N ALA A 93 -12.62 -13.64 -15.46
CA ALA A 93 -12.81 -12.53 -14.53
C ALA A 93 -11.47 -12.03 -14.01
N LEU A 94 -11.34 -10.71 -13.93
CA LEU A 94 -10.29 -10.07 -13.15
C LEU A 94 -10.79 -9.94 -11.71
N ARG A 95 -10.11 -10.55 -10.75
CA ARG A 95 -10.56 -10.55 -9.36
C ARG A 95 -9.41 -10.26 -8.41
N GLY A 96 -9.74 -9.73 -7.24
CA GLY A 96 -8.70 -9.25 -6.37
C GLY A 96 -9.13 -8.88 -4.96
N VAL A 97 -8.13 -8.41 -4.22
CA VAL A 97 -8.33 -7.87 -2.88
C VAL A 97 -8.00 -6.38 -2.87
N PHE A 98 -8.74 -5.66 -2.06
CA PHE A 98 -8.57 -4.24 -1.82
C PHE A 98 -8.38 -4.02 -0.33
N GLN A 99 -7.22 -3.56 0.10
CA GLN A 99 -6.89 -3.41 1.52
C GLN A 99 -6.63 -1.95 1.83
N ASP A 100 -7.21 -1.46 2.94
CA ASP A 100 -6.82 -0.18 3.51
C ASP A 100 -5.50 -0.37 4.25
N VAL A 101 -4.46 0.34 3.82
CA VAL A 101 -3.12 0.30 4.41
C VAL A 101 -2.73 1.64 5.02
N THR A 102 -3.67 2.59 5.14
CA THR A 102 -3.43 3.95 5.64
C THR A 102 -2.70 3.98 6.98
N GLU A 103 -3.15 3.20 7.96
CA GLU A 103 -2.48 3.14 9.27
C GLU A 103 -1.06 2.57 9.19
N ARG A 104 -0.84 1.59 8.30
CA ARG A 104 0.48 0.96 8.10
C ARG A 104 1.43 1.95 7.47
N GLU A 105 0.99 2.65 6.43
CA GLU A 105 1.79 3.66 5.73
C GLU A 105 2.05 4.89 6.60
N ALA A 106 1.08 5.32 7.42
CA ALA A 106 1.27 6.40 8.39
C ALA A 106 2.37 6.07 9.40
N LYS A 107 2.35 4.87 10.00
CA LYS A 107 3.42 4.42 10.92
C LYS A 107 4.77 4.34 10.23
N ARG A 108 4.81 3.83 8.99
CA ARG A 108 6.04 3.76 8.21
C ARG A 108 6.64 5.15 7.97
N ARG A 109 5.82 6.13 7.60
CA ARG A 109 6.23 7.53 7.40
C ARG A 109 6.73 8.16 8.69
N GLU A 110 6.05 7.92 9.82
CA GLU A 110 6.48 8.40 11.14
C GLU A 110 7.87 7.86 11.53
N HIS A 111 8.08 6.55 11.40
CA HIS A 111 9.37 5.93 11.67
C HIS A 111 10.48 6.46 10.77
N GLN A 112 10.19 6.68 9.49
CA GLN A 112 11.15 7.21 8.54
C GLN A 112 11.51 8.67 8.86
N ALA A 113 10.52 9.52 9.13
CA ALA A 113 10.78 10.92 9.49
C ALA A 113 11.63 11.04 10.76
N LEU A 114 11.37 10.20 11.76
CA LEU A 114 12.17 10.16 12.98
C LEU A 114 13.61 9.71 12.72
N ALA A 115 13.81 8.70 11.85
CA ALA A 115 15.15 8.24 11.48
C ALA A 115 15.95 9.32 10.72
N GLU A 116 15.29 10.05 9.82
CA GLU A 116 15.88 11.18 9.09
C GLU A 116 16.24 12.34 10.03
N GLU A 117 15.38 12.65 11.01
CA GLU A 117 15.69 13.63 12.06
C GLU A 117 16.91 13.23 12.88
N TYR A 118 16.99 11.98 13.34
CA TYR A 118 18.15 11.47 14.07
C TYR A 118 19.43 11.55 13.23
N ALA A 119 19.38 11.17 11.95
CA ALA A 119 20.53 11.25 11.05
C ALA A 119 21.01 12.70 10.90
N ALA A 120 20.10 13.64 10.66
CA ALA A 120 20.42 15.06 10.53
C ALA A 120 21.04 15.63 11.83
N LEU A 121 20.54 15.23 13.00
CA LEU A 121 21.12 15.63 14.29
C LEU A 121 22.55 15.10 14.46
N LEU A 122 22.80 13.83 14.15
CA LEU A 122 24.14 13.23 14.24
C LEU A 122 25.14 13.88 13.27
N GLU A 123 24.71 14.23 12.05
CA GLU A 123 25.56 14.89 11.04
C GLU A 123 25.88 16.35 11.40
N THR A 124 24.94 17.06 12.02
CA THR A 124 25.13 18.47 12.40
C THR A 124 25.75 18.67 13.77
N SER A 125 25.87 17.59 14.57
CA SER A 125 26.51 17.63 15.87
C SER A 125 28.02 17.83 15.70
N GLY A 126 28.54 18.94 16.23
CA GLY A 126 29.99 19.19 16.31
C GLY A 126 30.72 18.32 17.35
N ASP A 127 29.97 17.55 18.14
CA ASP A 127 30.46 16.67 19.20
C ASP A 127 30.55 15.22 18.70
N ALA A 128 31.58 14.50 19.14
CA ALA A 128 31.74 13.08 18.83
C ALA A 128 30.78 12.23 19.68
N ILE A 129 29.88 11.50 19.03
CA ILE A 129 28.87 10.65 19.69
C ILE A 129 29.29 9.18 19.56
N PHE A 130 29.34 8.48 20.69
CA PHE A 130 29.69 7.06 20.79
C PHE A 130 28.56 6.27 21.46
N LEU A 131 28.26 5.09 20.91
CA LEU A 131 27.42 4.08 21.54
C LEU A 131 28.32 3.13 22.33
N LEU A 132 27.93 2.85 23.58
CA LEU A 132 28.60 1.89 24.46
C LEU A 132 27.68 0.69 24.65
N ASP A 133 28.08 -0.46 24.12
CA ASP A 133 27.45 -1.74 24.47
C ASP A 133 28.13 -2.31 25.72
N VAL A 134 27.32 -2.76 26.68
CA VAL A 134 27.79 -3.34 27.94
C VAL A 134 27.20 -4.72 28.10
N ASP A 135 28.01 -5.74 27.83
CA ASP A 135 27.65 -7.12 28.14
C ASP A 135 28.06 -7.44 29.58
N ALA A 136 27.07 -7.57 30.45
CA ALA A 136 27.23 -7.93 31.86
C ALA A 136 26.83 -9.40 32.15
N ALA A 137 26.65 -10.24 31.14
CA ALA A 137 26.24 -11.63 31.31
C ALA A 137 27.37 -12.57 31.81
N GLY A 138 28.63 -12.09 31.82
CA GLY A 138 29.81 -12.82 32.30
C GLY A 138 30.31 -12.39 33.69
N ASP A 139 31.36 -13.06 34.19
CA ASP A 139 32.05 -12.72 35.45
C ASP A 139 32.76 -11.36 35.40
N GLU A 140 33.15 -10.90 34.21
CA GLU A 140 33.70 -9.56 33.96
C GLU A 140 32.88 -8.87 32.85
N PRO A 141 32.43 -7.61 33.05
CA PRO A 141 31.69 -6.87 32.05
C PRO A 141 32.58 -6.52 30.86
N SER A 142 32.09 -6.72 29.64
CA SER A 142 32.76 -6.30 28.42
C SER A 142 32.14 -5.02 27.87
N PHE A 143 32.96 -4.17 27.24
CA PHE A 143 32.57 -2.85 26.74
C PHE A 143 32.99 -2.72 25.28
N GLU A 144 32.03 -2.49 24.39
CA GLU A 144 32.28 -2.22 22.97
C GLU A 144 31.86 -0.80 22.60
N PHE A 145 32.71 -0.07 21.87
CA PHE A 145 32.46 1.31 21.47
C PHE A 145 32.23 1.39 19.96
N ALA A 146 31.10 1.94 19.55
CA ALA A 146 30.81 2.27 18.16
C ALA A 146 30.61 3.78 17.99
N ARG A 147 31.36 4.42 17.09
CA ARG A 147 31.17 5.85 16.77
C ARG A 147 29.95 6.02 15.87
N LEU A 148 29.03 6.90 16.25
CA LEU A 148 27.79 7.15 15.50
C LEU A 148 27.84 8.40 14.62
N SER A 149 28.57 9.44 15.03
CA SER A 149 28.70 10.69 14.26
C SER A 149 29.74 10.54 13.13
N PRO A 150 29.42 10.89 11.87
CA PRO A 150 30.42 11.01 10.81
C PRO A 150 31.42 12.12 11.19
N GLY A 151 32.71 11.89 10.88
CA GLY A 151 33.80 12.77 11.31
C GLY A 151 34.11 13.92 10.37
#